data_AF-A0AA39SZ20-F1
#
_entry.id   AF-A0AA39SZ20-F1
#
_cell.length_a   1.000
_cell.length_b   1.000
_cell.length_c   1.000
_cell.angle_alpha   90.00
_cell.angle_beta   90.00
_cell.angle_gamma   90.00
#
_symmetry.space_group_name_H-M   'P 1'
#
loop_
_entity.id
_entity.type
_entity.pdbx_description
1 polymer ?
#
loop_
_entity_poly.entity_id
_entity_poly.type
_entity_poly.pdbx_seq_one_letter_code
_entity_poly.pdbx_strand_id
1 'polypeptide(L)'
;MFQLLADILLDRSNAAVMVNYVSSKENLKILMNLLRLFAANQNKPPDIVNILIANRAKLLCYFAGFKTEKEDEQFEEDKAAVVKAIVQLELIVN
;
A
#
# COMPACT_ATOMS: atom_id res chain seq x y z
N MET A 1 -7.46 -1.77 -16.88
CA MET A 1 -7.72 -2.85 -15.90
C MET A 1 -7.82 -2.29 -14.47
N PHE A 2 -6.79 -1.63 -13.93
CA PHE A 2 -6.86 -1.04 -12.58
C PHE A 2 -7.95 0.03 -12.42
N GLN A 3 -8.14 0.89 -13.43
CA GLN A 3 -9.21 1.90 -13.40
C GLN A 3 -10.60 1.24 -13.31
N LEU A 4 -10.87 0.24 -14.15
CA LEU A 4 -12.15 -0.48 -14.13
C LEU A 4 -12.39 -1.19 -12.80
N LEU A 5 -11.35 -1.82 -12.23
CA LEU A 5 -11.45 -2.43 -10.91
C LEU A 5 -11.74 -1.38 -9.83
N ALA A 6 -11.06 -0.23 -9.87
CA ALA A 6 -11.30 0.87 -8.93
C ALA A 6 -12.74 1.40 -9.06
N ASP A 7 -13.22 1.62 -10.28
CA ASP A 7 -14.57 2.13 -10.54
C ASP A 7 -15.63 1.17 -9.99
N ILE A 8 -15.45 -0.15 -10.18
CA ILE A 8 -16.35 -1.18 -9.64
C ILE A 8 -16.31 -1.20 -8.11
N LEU A 9 -15.12 -1.21 -7.50
CA LEU A 9 -14.97 -1.33 -6.04
C LEU A 9 -15.37 -0.04 -5.30
N LEU A 10 -15.26 1.12 -5.94
CA LEU A 10 -15.61 2.42 -5.34
C LEU A 10 -17.09 2.81 -5.56
N ASP A 11 -17.84 2.06 -6.38
CA ASP A 11 -19.28 2.22 -6.49
C ASP A 11 -19.96 1.82 -5.16
N ARG A 12 -20.81 2.70 -4.62
CA ARG A 12 -21.49 2.48 -3.34
C ARG A 12 -22.38 1.24 -3.35
N SER A 13 -22.96 0.89 -4.50
CA SER A 13 -23.77 -0.33 -4.66
C SER A 13 -22.95 -1.61 -4.47
N ASN A 14 -21.62 -1.53 -4.66
CA ASN A 14 -20.68 -2.64 -4.52
C ASN A 14 -19.91 -2.61 -3.18
N ALA A 15 -20.33 -1.81 -2.19
CA ALA A 15 -19.60 -1.68 -0.92
C ALA A 15 -19.32 -3.02 -0.23
N ALA A 16 -20.26 -3.97 -0.29
CA ALA A 16 -20.06 -5.31 0.25
C ALA A 16 -18.96 -6.10 -0.49
N VAL A 17 -18.90 -5.98 -1.82
CA VAL A 17 -17.85 -6.59 -2.64
C VAL A 17 -16.50 -5.94 -2.36
N MET A 18 -16.47 -4.61 -2.19
CA MET A 18 -15.27 -3.88 -1.79
C MET A 18 -14.72 -4.37 -0.46
N VAL A 19 -15.58 -4.49 0.56
CA VAL A 19 -15.19 -5.01 1.89
C VAL A 19 -14.62 -6.42 1.77
N ASN A 20 -15.26 -7.31 1.01
CA ASN A 20 -14.76 -8.67 0.79
C ASN A 20 -13.41 -8.66 0.02
N TYR A 21 -13.27 -7.78 -0.97
CA TYR A 21 -12.05 -7.66 -1.77
C TYR A 21 -10.86 -7.22 -0.91
N VAL A 22 -11.02 -6.16 -0.12
CA VAL A 22 -9.93 -5.64 0.73
C VAL A 22 -9.64 -6.52 1.95
N SER A 23 -10.58 -7.39 2.33
CA SER A 23 -10.38 -8.35 3.43
C SER A 23 -9.64 -9.63 2.99
N SER A 24 -9.52 -9.89 1.68
CA SER A 24 -8.81 -11.06 1.17
C SER A 24 -7.28 -10.89 1.33
N LYS A 25 -6.65 -11.87 1.99
CA LYS A 25 -5.19 -11.95 2.13
C LYS A 25 -4.47 -11.90 0.78
N GLU A 26 -5.01 -12.58 -0.23
CA GLU A 26 -4.42 -12.62 -1.57
C GLU A 26 -4.48 -11.25 -2.27
N ASN A 27 -5.61 -10.55 -2.16
CA ASN A 27 -5.73 -9.19 -2.70
C ASN A 27 -4.83 -8.21 -1.95
N LEU A 28 -4.72 -8.35 -0.63
CA LEU A 28 -3.79 -7.56 0.17
C LEU A 28 -2.33 -7.79 -0.25
N LYS A 29 -1.93 -9.03 -0.58
CA LYS A 29 -0.60 -9.32 -1.14
C LYS A 29 -0.36 -8.60 -2.47
N ILE A 30 -1.34 -8.61 -3.37
CA ILE A 30 -1.25 -7.90 -4.66
C ILE A 30 -1.06 -6.39 -4.42
N LEU A 31 -1.88 -5.80 -3.53
CA LEU A 31 -1.78 -4.39 -3.18
C LEU A 31 -0.43 -4.05 -2.52
N MET A 32 0.10 -4.94 -1.67
CA MET A 32 1.41 -4.78 -1.04
C MET A 32 2.53 -4.74 -2.07
N ASN A 33 2.50 -5.66 -3.03
CA ASN A 33 3.48 -5.72 -4.11
C ASN A 33 3.45 -4.46 -4.99
N LEU A 34 2.27 -3.95 -5.29
CA LEU A 34 2.12 -2.68 -6.02
C LEU A 34 2.70 -1.52 -5.22
N LEU A 35 2.37 -1.42 -3.94
CA LEU A 35 2.88 -0.35 -3.08
C LEU A 35 4.41 -0.42 -2.94
N ARG A 36 4.99 -1.63 -2.88
CA ARG A 36 6.44 -1.86 -2.93
C ARG A 36 7.05 -1.31 -4.21
N LEU A 37 6.45 -1.57 -5.38
CA LEU A 37 6.95 -1.02 -6.65
C LEU A 37 6.96 0.51 -6.64
N PHE A 38 5.90 1.15 -6.13
CA PHE A 38 5.85 2.60 -6.04
C PHE A 38 6.85 3.17 -5.03
N ALA A 39 6.93 2.58 -3.83
CA ALA A 39 7.81 3.06 -2.77
C ALA A 39 9.30 2.83 -3.06
N ALA A 40 9.65 1.71 -3.70
CA ALA A 40 11.04 1.35 -4.00
C ALA A 40 11.58 1.91 -5.33
N ASN A 41 10.73 2.49 -6.19
CA ASN A 41 11.17 3.07 -7.46
C ASN A 41 12.20 4.19 -7.21
N GLN A 42 13.43 4.05 -7.69
CA GLN A 42 14.46 5.07 -7.51
C GLN A 42 14.12 6.40 -8.20
N ASN A 43 13.40 6.34 -9.34
CA ASN A 43 12.95 7.48 -10.13
C ASN A 43 11.45 7.70 -9.98
N LYS A 44 10.99 7.91 -8.73
CA LYS A 44 9.58 8.19 -8.45
C LYS A 44 9.15 9.52 -9.10
N PRO A 45 8.06 9.57 -9.88
CA PRO A 45 7.48 10.82 -10.33
C PRO A 45 7.10 11.71 -9.13
N PRO A 46 7.26 13.05 -9.22
CA PRO A 46 6.97 13.97 -8.12
C PRO A 46 5.56 13.80 -7.52
N ASP A 47 4.58 13.53 -8.38
CA ASP A 47 3.18 13.36 -8.03
C ASP A 47 2.96 12.12 -7.14
N ILE A 48 3.69 11.03 -7.41
CA ILE A 48 3.68 9.83 -6.56
C ILE A 48 4.35 10.12 -5.22
N VAL A 49 5.47 10.85 -5.22
CA VAL A 49 6.14 11.27 -3.98
C VAL A 49 5.18 12.09 -3.11
N ASN A 50 4.48 13.07 -3.70
CA ASN A 50 3.51 13.90 -3.01
C ASN A 50 2.36 13.09 -2.41
N ILE A 51 1.81 12.12 -3.14
CA ILE A 51 0.76 11.23 -2.63
C ILE A 51 1.27 10.40 -1.44
N LEU A 52 2.48 9.83 -1.53
CA LEU A 52 3.06 9.03 -0.46
C LEU A 52 3.34 9.88 0.79
N ILE A 53 3.83 11.12 0.63
CA ILE A 53 4.04 12.06 1.73
C ILE A 53 2.72 12.46 2.37
N ALA A 54 1.71 12.84 1.58
CA ALA A 54 0.40 13.24 2.06
C ALA A 54 -0.30 12.14 2.90
N ASN A 55 0.01 10.87 2.62
CA ASN A 55 -0.56 9.72 3.32
C ASN A 55 0.41 9.06 4.32
N ARG A 56 1.63 9.60 4.48
CA ARG A 56 2.72 8.97 5.23
C ARG A 56 2.31 8.52 6.63
N ALA A 57 1.75 9.44 7.42
CA ALA A 57 1.34 9.14 8.79
C ALA A 57 0.31 8.00 8.87
N LYS A 58 -0.68 8.01 7.96
CA LYS A 58 -1.72 6.97 7.90
C LYS A 58 -1.14 5.62 7.50
N LEU A 59 -0.24 5.60 6.51
CA LEU A 59 0.44 4.39 6.05
C LEU A 59 1.30 3.79 7.16
N LEU A 60 2.13 4.59 7.84
CA LEU A 60 2.96 4.10 8.94
C LEU A 60 2.13 3.57 10.12
N CYS A 61 1.06 4.28 10.48
CA CYS A 61 0.14 3.82 11.53
C CYS A 61 -0.55 2.50 11.15
N TYR A 62 -0.99 2.37 9.89
CA TYR A 62 -1.57 1.13 9.38
C TYR A 62 -0.58 -0.03 9.47
N PHE A 63 0.64 0.16 8.99
CA PHE A 63 1.67 -0.89 8.99
C PHE A 63 2.11 -1.33 10.38
N ALA A 64 2.10 -0.43 11.36
CA ALA A 64 2.40 -0.77 12.76
C ALA A 64 1.34 -1.71 13.37
N GLY A 65 0.06 -1.51 13.01
CA GLY A 65 -1.05 -2.34 13.49
C GLY A 65 -1.29 -3.60 12.65
N PHE A 66 -0.75 -3.66 11.44
CA PHE A 66 -0.97 -4.77 10.52
C PHE A 66 -0.19 -6.01 10.98
N LYS A 67 -0.90 -7.08 11.33
CA LYS A 67 -0.32 -8.38 11.70
C LYS A 67 -0.77 -9.44 10.70
N THR A 68 0.16 -10.18 10.14
CA THR A 68 -0.14 -11.40 9.40
C THR A 68 -0.06 -12.63 10.30
N GLU A 69 -0.61 -13.73 9.80
CA GLU A 69 -0.30 -15.05 10.35
C GLU A 69 1.20 -15.33 10.26
N LYS A 70 1.73 -16.10 11.22
CA LYS A 70 3.17 -16.29 11.46
C LYS A 70 3.95 -16.96 10.31
N GLU A 71 3.29 -17.43 9.25
CA GLU A 71 3.90 -18.22 8.17
C GLU A 71 4.20 -17.41 6.89
N ASP A 72 4.05 -16.08 6.91
CA ASP A 72 4.22 -15.22 5.72
C ASP A 72 5.48 -14.34 5.81
N GLU A 73 6.65 -14.96 6.00
CA GLU A 73 7.94 -14.26 6.17
C GLU A 73 8.23 -13.28 5.02
N GLN A 74 8.00 -13.71 3.77
CA GLN A 74 8.19 -12.86 2.59
C GLN A 74 7.33 -11.59 2.62
N PHE A 75 6.09 -11.70 3.12
CA PHE A 75 5.20 -10.56 3.22
C PHE A 75 5.68 -9.57 4.29
N GLU A 76 6.17 -10.05 5.42
CA GLU A 76 6.71 -9.18 6.47
C GLU A 76 8.02 -8.50 6.02
N GLU A 77 8.86 -9.17 5.21
CA GLU A 77 10.00 -8.54 4.55
C GLU A 77 9.56 -7.42 3.58
N ASP A 78 8.57 -7.70 2.72
CA ASP A 78 8.04 -6.73 1.77
C ASP A 78 7.44 -5.51 2.45
N LYS A 79 6.69 -5.74 3.53
CA LYS A 79 6.15 -4.71 4.40
C LYS A 79 7.26 -3.88 5.04
N ALA A 80 8.29 -4.51 5.57
CA ALA A 80 9.43 -3.81 6.17
C ALA A 80 10.16 -2.93 5.13
N ALA A 81 10.33 -3.42 3.90
CA ALA A 81 10.92 -2.66 2.81
C ALA A 81 10.07 -1.44 2.43
N VAL A 82 8.75 -1.60 2.34
CA VAL A 82 7.80 -0.50 2.07
C VAL A 82 7.85 0.56 3.18
N VAL A 83 7.80 0.14 4.45
CA VAL A 83 7.86 1.06 5.60
C VAL A 83 9.17 1.85 5.57
N LYS A 84 10.31 1.17 5.35
CA LYS A 84 11.62 1.82 5.26
C LYS A 84 11.64 2.89 4.17
N ALA A 85 11.13 2.56 2.98
CA ALA A 85 11.07 3.51 1.87
C ALA A 85 10.20 4.73 2.18
N ILE A 86 9.03 4.54 2.80
CA ILE A 86 8.12 5.63 3.20
C ILE A 86 8.74 6.52 4.28
N VAL A 87 9.46 5.94 5.24
CA VAL A 87 10.16 6.72 6.28
C VAL A 87 11.22 7.63 5.65
N GLN A 88 11.97 7.11 4.68
CA GLN A 88 13.06 7.82 4.00
C GLN A 88 12.61 8.97 3.08
N LEU A 89 11.33 9.02 2.69
CA LEU A 89 10.80 10.13 1.87
C LEU A 89 10.95 11.51 2.54
N GLU A 90 10.99 11.57 3.87
CA GLU A 90 11.20 12.83 4.63
C GLU A 90 12.61 13.41 4.48
N LEU A 91 13.61 12.58 4.14
CA LEU A 91 15.00 13.02 4.01
C LEU A 91 15.30 13.69 2.65
N ILE A 92 14.36 13.63 1.71
CA ILE A 92 14.54 14.13 0.34
C ILE A 92 13.91 15.53 0.18
N VAL A 93 13.06 15.95 1.12
CA VAL A 93 12.26 17.18 1.01
C VAL A 93 12.71 18.27 2.00
N ASN A 94 13.67 17.96 2.88
CA ASN A 94 14.35 18.93 3.78
C ASN A 94 15.79 19.11 3.35
#